data_AF-A0A5F9DSR8-F1
#
_entry.id   AF-A0A5F9DSR8-F1
#
_cell.length_a   1.000
_cell.length_b   1.000
_cell.length_c   1.000
_cell.angle_alpha   90.00
_cell.angle_beta   90.00
_cell.angle_gamma   90.00
#
_symmetry.space_group_name_H-M   'P 1'
#
loop_
_entity.id
_entity.type
_entity.pdbx_description
1 polymer ?
#
loop_
_entity_poly.entity_id
_entity_poly.type
_entity_poly.pdbx_seq_one_letter_code
_entity_poly.pdbx_strand_id
1 'polypeptide(L)'
;AGAAPEVRRDLEALGRLVLYVVQNGDVPFKELKAKPPGEVVHRCPDEESKDLARQLLRPGDDVGDLLGRLLDHPFFWPWQETLRNVGNESDIKSRKPGSRLLQLLQPGPSERHTSFARWTRKIHKGVMRDMNAFYKDSGSFYKNSVGDLLKFIRNIGEHIHEDRNRRRKSETLPATSQKTFPDLLMYVYRKLRDTEYRGALSPAHSTRWPLCGRGGWAGGTRP
;
A
#
# COMPACT_ATOMS: atom_id res chain seq x y z
N ALA A 1 3.28 -20.16 25.74
CA ALA A 1 2.10 -21.02 25.98
C ALA A 1 1.22 -20.91 24.73
N GLY A 2 0.84 -22.04 24.11
CA GLY A 2 -0.01 -22.00 22.92
C GLY A 2 -1.43 -21.55 23.27
N ALA A 3 -2.13 -20.92 22.32
CA ALA A 3 -3.54 -20.53 22.50
C ALA A 3 -4.42 -21.72 22.90
N ALA A 4 -5.36 -21.46 23.81
CA ALA A 4 -6.42 -22.40 24.18
C ALA A 4 -7.19 -22.87 22.92
N PRO A 5 -7.63 -24.13 22.85
CA PRO A 5 -8.34 -24.68 21.70
C PRO A 5 -9.55 -23.83 21.24
N GLU A 6 -10.25 -23.20 22.19
CA GLU A 6 -11.40 -22.31 21.94
C GLU A 6 -10.97 -21.07 21.15
N VAL A 7 -9.88 -20.41 21.58
CA VAL A 7 -9.33 -19.22 20.90
C VAL A 7 -8.92 -19.55 19.46
N ARG A 8 -8.33 -20.73 19.23
CA ARG A 8 -7.96 -21.17 17.87
C ARG A 8 -9.20 -21.35 16.99
N ARG A 9 -10.29 -21.94 17.51
CA ARG A 9 -11.55 -22.09 16.76
C ARG A 9 -12.17 -20.74 16.40
N ASP A 10 -12.12 -19.77 17.31
CA ASP A 10 -12.66 -18.42 17.08
C ASP A 10 -11.85 -17.68 16.01
N LEU A 11 -10.51 -17.75 16.05
CA LEU A 11 -9.65 -17.18 15.01
C LEU A 11 -9.89 -17.82 13.65
N GLU A 12 -10.06 -19.14 13.63
CA GLU A 12 -10.40 -19.87 12.42
C GLU A 12 -11.77 -19.48 11.84
N ALA A 13 -12.77 -19.24 12.70
CA ALA A 13 -14.07 -18.75 12.28
C ALA A 13 -13.95 -17.31 11.74
N LEU A 14 -13.18 -16.45 12.41
CA LEU A 14 -12.92 -15.07 11.99
C LEU A 14 -12.20 -15.01 10.64
N GLY A 15 -11.20 -15.86 10.40
CA GLY A 15 -10.52 -15.95 9.11
C GLY A 15 -11.44 -16.36 7.96
N ARG A 16 -12.43 -17.24 8.21
CA ARG A 16 -13.50 -17.56 7.23
C ARG A 16 -14.48 -16.41 7.06
N LEU A 17 -14.74 -15.65 8.12
CA LEU A 17 -15.62 -14.48 8.09
C LEU A 17 -15.04 -13.36 7.23
N VAL A 18 -13.71 -13.18 7.22
CA VAL A 18 -13.02 -12.26 6.30
C VAL A 18 -13.41 -12.57 4.86
N LEU A 19 -13.27 -13.83 4.41
CA LEU A 19 -13.66 -14.23 3.05
C LEU A 19 -15.15 -13.97 2.79
N TYR A 20 -16.02 -14.36 3.72
CA TYR A 20 -17.46 -14.19 3.58
C TYR A 20 -17.85 -12.73 3.34
N VAL A 21 -17.30 -11.81 4.13
CA VAL A 21 -17.58 -10.37 4.01
C VAL A 21 -16.99 -9.79 2.73
N VAL A 22 -15.75 -10.14 2.38
CA VAL A 22 -15.09 -9.62 1.18
C VAL A 22 -15.78 -10.09 -0.10
N GLN A 23 -16.41 -11.27 -0.10
CA GLN A 23 -17.26 -11.76 -1.19
C GLN A 23 -18.73 -11.33 -1.04
N ASN A 24 -19.05 -10.37 -0.17
CA ASN A 24 -20.42 -9.88 0.04
C ASN A 24 -21.46 -10.99 0.33
N GLY A 25 -21.03 -12.09 0.96
CA GLY A 25 -21.91 -13.23 1.25
C GLY A 25 -22.25 -14.12 0.05
N ASP A 26 -21.55 -13.99 -1.09
CA ASP A 26 -21.75 -14.82 -2.30
C ASP A 26 -21.67 -16.33 -2.01
N VAL A 27 -21.00 -16.72 -0.92
CA VAL A 27 -20.87 -18.11 -0.47
C VAL A 27 -21.49 -18.25 0.92
N PRO A 28 -22.42 -19.18 1.12
CA PRO A 28 -22.98 -19.45 2.44
C PRO A 28 -21.90 -19.78 3.47
N PHE A 29 -21.94 -19.13 4.63
CA PHE A 29 -20.92 -19.32 5.68
C PHE A 29 -20.80 -20.78 6.14
N LYS A 30 -21.92 -21.52 6.14
CA LYS A 30 -21.95 -22.97 6.45
C LYS A 30 -21.03 -23.77 5.52
N GLU A 31 -20.97 -23.42 4.24
CA GLU A 31 -20.08 -24.08 3.27
C GLU A 31 -18.61 -23.71 3.51
N LEU A 32 -18.33 -22.46 3.88
CA LEU A 32 -16.97 -22.02 4.22
C LEU A 32 -16.41 -22.74 5.45
N LYS A 33 -17.25 -23.06 6.44
CA LYS A 33 -16.84 -23.85 7.61
C LYS A 33 -16.37 -25.25 7.24
N ALA A 34 -16.96 -25.87 6.22
CA ALA A 34 -16.60 -27.21 5.76
C ALA A 34 -15.32 -27.24 4.91
N LYS A 35 -14.85 -26.08 4.42
CA LYS A 35 -13.68 -25.99 3.56
C LYS A 35 -12.37 -25.97 4.36
N PRO A 36 -11.31 -26.61 3.84
CA PRO A 36 -9.99 -26.54 4.45
C PRO A 36 -9.44 -25.10 4.39
N PRO A 37 -8.64 -24.67 5.40
CA PRO A 37 -8.08 -23.33 5.44
C PRO A 37 -7.39 -22.85 4.17
N GLY A 38 -6.65 -23.75 3.48
CA GLY A 38 -5.95 -23.40 2.24
C GLY A 38 -6.89 -23.00 1.10
N GLU A 39 -8.06 -23.66 1.00
CA GLU A 39 -9.07 -23.32 0.00
C GLU A 39 -9.74 -21.98 0.31
N VAL A 40 -10.02 -21.71 1.59
CA VAL A 40 -10.57 -20.41 2.04
C VAL A 40 -9.61 -19.27 1.67
N VAL A 41 -8.31 -19.42 1.96
CA VAL A 41 -7.30 -18.42 1.57
C VAL A 41 -7.24 -18.26 0.06
N HIS A 42 -7.25 -19.35 -0.72
CA HIS A 42 -7.15 -19.26 -2.18
C HIS A 42 -8.32 -18.52 -2.83
N ARG A 43 -9.51 -18.56 -2.21
CA ARG A 43 -10.72 -17.88 -2.69
C ARG A 43 -10.78 -16.39 -2.36
N CYS A 44 -9.91 -15.87 -1.49
CA CYS A 44 -9.84 -14.45 -1.21
C CYS A 44 -9.44 -13.67 -2.49
N PRO A 45 -10.15 -12.58 -2.86
CA PRO A 45 -10.00 -11.96 -4.18
C PRO A 45 -8.76 -11.06 -4.31
N ASP A 46 -8.23 -10.54 -3.21
CA ASP A 46 -7.11 -9.60 -3.17
C ASP A 46 -6.00 -10.08 -2.22
N GLU A 47 -4.80 -9.50 -2.33
CA GLU A 47 -3.61 -9.96 -1.61
C GLU A 47 -3.70 -9.64 -0.11
N GLU A 48 -4.36 -8.55 0.26
CA GLU A 48 -4.59 -8.11 1.63
C GLU A 48 -5.51 -9.07 2.39
N SER A 49 -6.66 -9.44 1.80
CA SER A 49 -7.61 -10.40 2.39
C SER A 49 -7.02 -11.80 2.47
N LYS A 50 -6.28 -12.24 1.44
CA LYS A 50 -5.54 -13.51 1.46
C LYS A 50 -4.58 -13.58 2.64
N ASP A 51 -3.81 -12.52 2.87
CA ASP A 51 -2.81 -12.51 3.92
C ASP A 51 -3.46 -12.44 5.32
N LEU A 52 -4.44 -11.57 5.51
CA LEU A 52 -5.21 -11.49 6.76
C LEU A 52 -5.88 -12.82 7.10
N ALA A 53 -6.60 -13.42 6.15
CA ALA A 53 -7.26 -14.71 6.35
C ALA A 53 -6.24 -15.81 6.66
N ARG A 54 -5.08 -15.83 5.98
CA ARG A 54 -4.02 -16.81 6.24
C ARG A 54 -3.51 -16.72 7.68
N GLN A 55 -3.24 -15.49 8.17
CA GLN A 55 -2.74 -15.28 9.53
C GLN A 55 -3.76 -15.67 10.61
N LEU A 56 -5.05 -15.48 10.35
CA LEU A 56 -6.15 -15.88 11.25
C LEU A 56 -6.40 -17.39 11.24
N LEU A 57 -6.36 -18.02 10.06
CA LEU A 57 -6.65 -19.45 9.89
C LEU A 57 -5.49 -20.35 10.33
N ARG A 58 -4.27 -19.83 10.31
CA ARG A 58 -3.05 -20.53 10.72
C ARG A 58 -2.22 -19.61 11.62
N PRO A 59 -2.73 -19.29 12.81
CA PRO A 59 -2.00 -18.45 13.74
C PRO A 59 -0.75 -19.20 14.21
N GLY A 60 0.36 -18.48 14.38
CA GLY A 60 1.57 -19.01 14.97
C GLY A 60 1.40 -19.35 16.45
N ASP A 61 2.49 -19.65 17.13
CA ASP A 61 2.45 -20.04 18.55
C ASP A 61 2.11 -18.86 19.48
N ASP A 62 2.47 -17.64 19.08
CA ASP A 62 2.13 -16.41 19.80
C ASP A 62 0.83 -15.80 19.27
N VAL A 63 -0.26 -16.16 19.95
CA VAL A 63 -1.61 -15.71 19.63
C VAL A 63 -2.04 -14.53 20.52
N GLY A 64 -1.33 -14.28 21.63
CA GLY A 64 -1.74 -13.32 22.66
C GLY A 64 -1.94 -11.90 22.13
N ASP A 65 -1.05 -11.47 21.23
CA ASP A 65 -1.12 -10.15 20.58
C ASP A 65 -1.47 -10.23 19.08
N LEU A 66 -1.93 -11.39 18.58
CA LEU A 66 -2.18 -11.57 17.15
C LEU A 66 -3.23 -10.57 16.63
N LEU A 67 -4.36 -10.45 17.31
CA LEU A 67 -5.43 -9.53 16.89
C LEU A 67 -4.99 -8.07 16.96
N GLY A 68 -4.22 -7.68 17.99
CA GLY A 68 -3.65 -6.35 18.11
C GLY A 68 -2.78 -5.99 16.90
N ARG A 69 -1.88 -6.91 16.51
CA ARG A 69 -1.05 -6.75 15.30
C ARG A 69 -1.86 -6.72 14.01
N LEU A 70 -2.92 -7.53 13.90
CA LEU A 70 -3.76 -7.60 12.70
C LEU A 70 -4.65 -6.37 12.51
N LEU A 71 -4.96 -5.60 13.55
CA LEU A 71 -5.66 -4.32 13.41
C LEU A 71 -4.84 -3.27 12.64
N ASP A 72 -3.51 -3.39 12.64
CA ASP A 72 -2.60 -2.57 11.82
C ASP A 72 -2.22 -3.29 10.50
N HIS A 73 -3.04 -4.23 10.03
CA HIS A 73 -2.82 -4.91 8.76
C HIS A 73 -3.31 -4.04 7.57
N PRO A 74 -2.61 -4.06 6.40
CA PRO A 74 -3.00 -3.26 5.22
C PRO A 74 -4.42 -3.48 4.70
N PHE A 75 -5.04 -4.61 5.04
CA PHE A 75 -6.47 -4.87 4.77
C PHE A 75 -7.38 -3.76 5.28
N PHE A 76 -7.02 -3.09 6.38
CA PHE A 76 -7.82 -2.02 6.98
C PHE A 76 -7.38 -0.62 6.55
N TRP A 77 -6.38 -0.49 5.66
CA TRP A 77 -5.77 0.81 5.34
C TRP A 77 -6.34 1.43 4.05
N PRO A 78 -6.40 2.77 3.97
CA PRO A 78 -6.64 3.48 2.72
C PRO A 78 -5.38 3.41 1.84
N TRP A 79 -5.32 2.39 0.99
CA TRP A 79 -4.12 2.05 0.22
C TRP A 79 -3.51 3.22 -0.57
N GLN A 80 -4.35 4.09 -1.15
CA GLN A 80 -3.88 5.25 -1.93
C GLN A 80 -3.08 6.21 -1.07
N GLU A 81 -3.60 6.54 0.11
CA GLU A 81 -2.97 7.46 1.04
C GLU A 81 -1.68 6.89 1.59
N THR A 82 -1.67 5.60 1.98
CA THR A 82 -0.46 4.89 2.40
C THR A 82 0.63 4.95 1.33
N LEU A 83 0.34 4.57 0.08
CA LEU A 83 1.35 4.57 -0.98
C LEU A 83 1.82 6.00 -1.34
N ARG A 84 0.93 7.00 -1.25
CA ARG A 84 1.29 8.41 -1.43
C ARG A 84 2.22 8.89 -0.32
N ASN A 85 1.96 8.52 0.93
CA ASN A 85 2.79 8.88 2.08
C ASN A 85 4.20 8.33 1.94
N VAL A 86 4.34 7.04 1.61
CA VAL A 86 5.65 6.45 1.32
C VAL A 86 6.29 7.16 0.12
N GLY A 87 5.54 7.38 -0.97
CA GLY A 87 6.01 8.13 -2.14
C GLY A 87 6.41 9.59 -1.85
N ASN A 88 6.02 10.13 -0.70
CA ASN A 88 6.32 11.48 -0.25
C ASN A 88 7.64 11.56 0.54
N GLU A 89 8.25 10.42 0.88
CA GLU A 89 9.57 10.36 1.51
C GLU A 89 10.64 11.07 0.67
N SER A 90 11.50 11.84 1.33
CA SER A 90 12.50 12.70 0.67
C SER A 90 13.46 11.90 -0.22
N ASP A 91 13.83 10.71 0.24
CA ASP A 91 14.67 9.75 -0.47
C ASP A 91 14.04 9.28 -1.78
N ILE A 92 12.71 9.07 -1.81
CA ILE A 92 11.97 8.71 -3.03
C ILE A 92 11.82 9.91 -3.96
N LYS A 93 11.45 11.08 -3.43
CA LYS A 93 11.29 12.32 -4.22
C LYS A 93 12.56 12.66 -5.01
N SER A 94 13.70 12.61 -4.34
CA SER A 94 15.01 13.00 -4.88
C SER A 94 15.77 11.85 -5.54
N ARG A 95 15.28 10.61 -5.46
CA ARG A 95 16.01 9.39 -5.87
C ARG A 95 17.39 9.34 -5.23
N LYS A 96 17.46 9.56 -3.92
CA LYS A 96 18.72 9.70 -3.19
C LYS A 96 19.62 8.47 -3.42
N PRO A 97 20.80 8.63 -4.04
CA PRO A 97 21.73 7.52 -4.24
C PRO A 97 22.10 6.86 -2.90
N GLY A 98 22.11 5.53 -2.86
CA GLY A 98 22.45 4.78 -1.65
C GLY A 98 21.41 4.84 -0.52
N SER A 99 20.21 5.40 -0.75
CA SER A 99 19.14 5.43 0.24
C SER A 99 18.76 4.02 0.73
N ARG A 100 18.65 3.86 2.05
CA ARG A 100 18.19 2.63 2.69
C ARG A 100 16.76 2.28 2.28
N LEU A 101 15.86 3.27 2.23
CA LEU A 101 14.49 3.09 1.75
C LEU A 101 14.46 2.49 0.34
N LEU A 102 15.23 3.07 -0.59
CA LEU A 102 15.26 2.58 -1.97
C LEU A 102 15.87 1.18 -2.06
N GLN A 103 16.87 0.85 -1.24
CA GLN A 103 17.43 -0.51 -1.15
C GLN A 103 16.40 -1.52 -0.62
N LEU A 104 15.67 -1.18 0.45
CA LEU A 104 14.62 -2.04 1.01
C LEU A 104 13.52 -2.33 -0.03
N LEU A 105 13.16 -1.33 -0.84
CA LEU A 105 12.12 -1.46 -1.86
C LEU A 105 12.59 -2.19 -3.13
N GLN A 106 13.89 -2.45 -3.30
CA GLN A 106 14.37 -3.20 -4.47
C GLN A 106 13.89 -4.66 -4.43
N PRO A 107 13.28 -5.16 -5.53
CA PRO A 107 12.88 -6.55 -5.62
C PRO A 107 14.09 -7.48 -5.58
N GLY A 108 14.01 -8.54 -4.78
CA GLY A 108 14.98 -9.62 -4.75
C GLY A 108 14.84 -10.56 -5.96
N PRO A 109 15.76 -11.54 -6.11
CA PRO A 109 15.73 -12.51 -7.22
C PRO A 109 14.44 -13.32 -7.33
N SER A 110 13.79 -13.62 -6.20
CA SER A 110 12.51 -14.35 -6.13
C SER A 110 11.28 -13.47 -6.40
N GLU A 111 11.43 -12.15 -6.47
CA GLU A 111 10.33 -11.18 -6.59
C GLU A 111 10.22 -10.59 -8.02
N ARG A 112 10.79 -11.29 -9.01
CA ARG A 112 10.86 -10.84 -10.41
C ARG A 112 9.51 -10.75 -11.13
N HIS A 113 8.48 -11.42 -10.61
CA HIS A 113 7.16 -11.54 -11.23
C HIS A 113 6.09 -10.63 -10.62
N THR A 114 6.50 -9.56 -9.92
CA THR A 114 5.57 -8.57 -9.38
C THR A 114 4.79 -7.87 -10.49
N SER A 115 3.55 -7.50 -10.21
CA SER A 115 2.70 -6.84 -11.20
C SER A 115 3.30 -5.49 -11.67
N PHE A 116 4.16 -4.88 -10.88
CA PHE A 116 4.78 -3.57 -11.13
C PHE A 116 6.21 -3.63 -11.70
N ALA A 117 6.78 -4.82 -12.00
CA ALA A 117 8.14 -4.94 -12.50
C ALA A 117 8.43 -4.13 -13.78
N ARG A 118 7.41 -3.90 -14.62
CA ARG A 118 7.47 -3.03 -15.81
C ARG A 118 6.31 -2.02 -15.83
N TRP A 119 6.02 -1.43 -14.69
CA TRP A 119 4.84 -0.59 -14.47
C TRP A 119 4.69 0.54 -15.49
N THR A 120 5.79 1.13 -15.99
CA THR A 120 5.72 2.23 -16.97
C THR A 120 4.99 1.85 -18.26
N ARG A 121 4.99 0.57 -18.64
CA ARG A 121 4.27 0.05 -19.81
C ARG A 121 2.77 -0.15 -19.58
N LYS A 122 2.35 -0.21 -18.31
CA LYS A 122 0.94 -0.36 -17.90
C LYS A 122 0.22 0.99 -17.78
N ILE A 123 0.98 2.09 -17.74
CA ILE A 123 0.43 3.45 -17.69
C ILE A 123 0.07 3.90 -19.10
N HIS A 124 -1.08 4.58 -19.24
CA HIS A 124 -1.49 5.20 -20.50
C HIS A 124 -0.39 6.14 -21.02
N LYS A 125 -0.06 6.03 -22.32
CA LYS A 125 1.07 6.76 -22.91
C LYS A 125 0.93 8.28 -22.80
N GLY A 126 -0.29 8.80 -22.85
CA GLY A 126 -0.57 10.23 -22.63
C GLY A 126 -0.19 10.67 -21.21
N VAL A 127 -0.68 9.95 -20.20
CA VAL A 127 -0.37 10.21 -18.80
C VAL A 127 1.14 10.12 -18.55
N MET A 128 1.80 9.07 -19.05
CA MET A 128 3.26 8.91 -18.88
C MET A 128 4.06 10.05 -19.54
N ARG A 129 3.63 10.52 -20.72
CA ARG A 129 4.26 11.65 -21.42
C ARG A 129 4.14 12.94 -20.62
N ASP A 130 2.95 13.24 -20.13
CA ASP A 130 2.68 14.43 -19.33
C ASP A 130 3.48 14.42 -18.03
N MET A 131 3.49 13.29 -17.33
CA MET A 131 4.24 13.14 -16.08
C MET A 131 5.75 13.24 -16.30
N ASN A 132 6.27 12.77 -17.43
CA ASN A 132 7.68 12.96 -17.81
C ASN A 132 8.01 14.38 -18.28
N ALA A 133 7.04 15.16 -18.77
CA ALA A 133 7.28 16.53 -19.22
C ALA A 133 7.82 17.43 -18.08
N PHE A 134 7.39 17.19 -16.83
CA PHE A 134 7.93 17.86 -15.64
C PHE A 134 9.42 17.59 -15.38
N TYR A 135 10.00 16.58 -16.03
CA TYR A 135 11.40 16.18 -15.87
C TYR A 135 12.21 16.34 -17.16
N LYS A 136 11.66 17.00 -18.19
CA LYS A 136 12.30 17.13 -19.51
C LYS A 136 13.68 17.81 -19.41
N ASP A 137 13.77 18.89 -18.64
CA ASP A 137 15.00 19.70 -18.55
C ASP A 137 16.10 19.00 -17.74
N SER A 138 15.72 18.17 -16.77
CA SER A 138 16.68 17.37 -15.99
C SER A 138 17.03 16.03 -16.63
N GLY A 139 16.31 15.61 -17.68
CA GLY A 139 16.39 14.25 -18.26
C GLY A 139 15.99 13.14 -17.29
N SER A 140 15.42 13.49 -16.14
CA SER A 140 15.22 12.60 -14.99
C SER A 140 13.87 11.87 -15.07
N PHE A 141 13.58 11.25 -16.21
CA PHE A 141 12.32 10.54 -16.48
C PHE A 141 12.07 9.35 -15.54
N TYR A 142 10.81 8.90 -15.46
CA TYR A 142 10.43 7.72 -14.67
C TYR A 142 11.06 6.43 -15.20
N LYS A 143 11.55 5.59 -14.29
CA LYS A 143 12.17 4.29 -14.52
C LYS A 143 11.30 3.17 -13.93
N ASN A 144 11.52 1.93 -14.38
CA ASN A 144 10.84 0.75 -13.83
C ASN A 144 11.46 0.33 -12.47
N SER A 145 11.36 1.19 -11.47
CA SER A 145 11.66 0.89 -10.07
C SER A 145 10.41 1.09 -9.20
N VAL A 146 10.39 0.45 -8.04
CA VAL A 146 9.30 0.61 -7.05
C VAL A 146 9.25 2.06 -6.53
N GLY A 147 10.42 2.64 -6.22
CA GLY A 147 10.51 4.04 -5.78
C GLY A 147 9.91 5.02 -6.79
N ASP A 148 10.18 4.82 -8.09
CA ASP A 148 9.61 5.69 -9.14
C ASP A 148 8.10 5.50 -9.31
N LEU A 149 7.59 4.29 -9.12
CA LEU A 149 6.14 4.04 -9.11
C LEU A 149 5.46 4.75 -7.92
N LEU A 150 6.05 4.69 -6.72
CA LEU A 150 5.52 5.39 -5.54
C LEU A 150 5.57 6.91 -5.72
N LYS A 151 6.67 7.43 -6.26
CA LYS A 151 6.79 8.84 -6.66
C LYS A 151 5.72 9.25 -7.68
N PHE A 152 5.45 8.38 -8.66
CA PHE A 152 4.41 8.60 -9.67
C PHE A 152 3.01 8.64 -9.04
N ILE A 153 2.67 7.67 -8.18
CA ILE A 153 1.40 7.62 -7.43
C ILE A 153 1.23 8.88 -6.58
N ARG A 154 2.27 9.31 -5.86
CA ARG A 154 2.27 10.56 -5.08
C ARG A 154 2.00 11.78 -5.94
N ASN A 155 2.75 11.96 -7.03
CA ASN A 155 2.61 13.15 -7.88
C ASN A 155 1.24 13.21 -8.56
N ILE A 156 0.70 12.05 -8.99
CA ILE A 156 -0.68 11.98 -9.46
C ILE A 156 -1.64 12.42 -8.38
N GLY A 157 -1.53 11.86 -7.16
CA GLY A 157 -2.46 12.19 -6.07
C GLY A 157 -2.46 13.67 -5.68
N GLU A 158 -1.34 14.36 -5.84
CA GLU A 158 -1.26 15.82 -5.58
C GLU A 158 -1.92 16.66 -6.67
N HIS A 159 -1.76 16.28 -7.93
CA HIS A 159 -2.25 17.10 -9.05
C HIS A 159 -3.58 16.62 -9.62
N ILE A 160 -4.08 15.44 -9.23
CA ILE A 160 -5.29 14.86 -9.83
C ILE A 160 -6.50 15.77 -9.63
N HIS A 161 -6.58 16.53 -8.54
CA HIS A 161 -7.75 17.36 -8.20
C HIS A 161 -7.90 18.62 -9.06
N GLU A 162 -6.81 19.13 -9.65
CA GLU A 162 -6.82 20.35 -10.47
C GLU A 162 -7.79 20.23 -11.67
N ASP A 163 -8.59 21.27 -11.94
CA ASP A 163 -9.63 21.21 -12.98
C ASP A 163 -9.08 20.97 -14.39
N ARG A 164 -7.87 21.48 -14.67
CA ARG A 164 -7.14 21.21 -15.92
C ARG A 164 -6.82 19.71 -16.13
N ASN A 165 -7.03 18.88 -15.11
CA ASN A 165 -6.79 17.44 -15.12
C ASN A 165 -8.09 16.62 -15.19
N ARG A 166 -9.27 17.24 -15.34
CA ARG A 166 -10.57 16.53 -15.31
C ARG A 166 -10.71 15.40 -16.34
N ARG A 167 -10.30 15.62 -17.60
CA ARG A 167 -10.25 14.56 -18.63
C ARG A 167 -9.26 13.45 -18.24
N ARG A 168 -8.12 13.84 -17.67
CA ARG A 168 -7.05 12.96 -17.20
C ARG A 168 -7.43 12.13 -15.97
N LYS A 169 -8.30 12.61 -15.08
CA LYS A 169 -8.79 11.86 -13.91
C LYS A 169 -9.28 10.47 -14.32
N SER A 170 -10.07 10.40 -15.40
CA SER A 170 -10.63 9.14 -15.91
C SER A 170 -9.60 8.14 -16.43
N GLU A 171 -8.48 8.61 -16.99
CA GLU A 171 -7.38 7.75 -17.50
C GLU A 171 -6.38 7.37 -16.40
N THR A 172 -6.17 8.26 -15.43
CA THR A 172 -5.14 8.13 -14.40
C THR A 172 -5.58 7.27 -13.21
N LEU A 173 -6.84 7.38 -12.78
CA LEU A 173 -7.39 6.58 -11.67
C LEU A 173 -7.28 5.06 -11.90
N PRO A 174 -7.62 4.52 -13.09
CA PRO A 174 -7.40 3.11 -13.39
C PRO A 174 -5.90 2.74 -13.38
N ALA A 175 -5.05 3.61 -13.93
CA ALA A 175 -3.63 3.36 -14.13
C ALA A 175 -2.84 3.20 -12.83
N THR A 176 -3.29 3.79 -11.72
CA THR A 176 -2.66 3.64 -10.39
C THR A 176 -3.43 2.73 -9.44
N SER A 177 -4.56 2.17 -9.86
CA SER A 177 -5.44 1.36 -8.99
C SER A 177 -4.81 0.04 -8.51
N GLN A 178 -5.31 -0.49 -7.39
CA GLN A 178 -5.07 -1.87 -6.95
C GLN A 178 -5.40 -2.91 -8.04
N LYS A 179 -6.29 -2.61 -9.01
CA LYS A 179 -6.53 -3.53 -10.13
C LYS A 179 -5.32 -3.66 -11.06
N THR A 180 -4.59 -2.57 -11.27
CA THR A 180 -3.40 -2.55 -12.14
C THR A 180 -2.17 -3.13 -11.42
N PHE A 181 -2.07 -2.85 -10.11
CA PHE A 181 -0.97 -3.28 -9.24
C PHE A 181 -1.45 -3.96 -7.95
N PRO A 182 -2.06 -5.16 -8.03
CA PRO A 182 -2.75 -5.79 -6.88
C PRO A 182 -1.84 -6.22 -5.74
N ASP A 183 -0.55 -6.42 -6.01
CA ASP A 183 0.45 -6.85 -5.03
C ASP A 183 1.27 -5.70 -4.45
N LEU A 184 1.09 -4.46 -4.91
CA LEU A 184 1.96 -3.33 -4.56
C LEU A 184 1.86 -2.93 -3.08
N LEU A 185 0.65 -2.81 -2.53
CA LEU A 185 0.47 -2.40 -1.13
C LEU A 185 1.11 -3.42 -0.18
N MET A 186 0.77 -4.70 -0.36
CA MET A 186 1.33 -5.78 0.45
C MET A 186 2.85 -5.91 0.28
N TYR A 187 3.38 -5.68 -0.92
CA TYR A 187 4.82 -5.65 -1.14
C TYR A 187 5.49 -4.55 -0.32
N VAL A 188 4.99 -3.30 -0.41
CA VAL A 188 5.53 -2.15 0.33
C VAL A 188 5.41 -2.38 1.84
N TYR A 189 4.27 -2.86 2.32
CA TYR A 189 4.08 -3.22 3.72
C TYR A 189 5.13 -4.22 4.20
N ARG A 190 5.30 -5.36 3.50
CA ARG A 190 6.26 -6.40 3.89
C ARG A 190 7.71 -5.89 3.93
N LYS A 191 8.09 -4.97 3.03
CA LYS A 191 9.45 -4.40 3.01
C LYS A 191 9.71 -3.41 4.13
N LEU A 192 8.69 -2.69 4.61
CA LEU A 192 8.87 -1.53 5.49
C LEU A 192 8.33 -1.71 6.91
N ARG A 193 7.46 -2.70 7.18
CA ARG A 193 6.75 -2.84 8.47
C ARG A 193 7.69 -3.00 9.67
N ASP A 194 8.86 -3.59 9.48
CA ASP A 194 9.84 -3.88 10.54
C ASP A 194 11.05 -2.92 10.45
N THR A 195 10.82 -1.70 9.97
CA THR A 195 11.87 -0.70 9.70
C THR A 195 11.49 0.68 10.26
N GLU A 196 12.43 1.62 10.23
CA GLU A 196 12.20 3.02 10.60
C GLU A 196 11.13 3.72 9.74
N TYR A 197 10.83 3.18 8.54
CA TYR A 197 9.83 3.72 7.63
C TYR A 197 8.40 3.26 7.93
N ARG A 198 8.18 2.45 8.99
CA ARG A 198 6.84 2.00 9.39
C ARG A 198 5.86 3.17 9.59
N GLY A 199 6.35 4.31 10.09
CA GLY A 199 5.52 5.51 10.28
C GLY A 199 4.89 6.05 8.99
N ALA A 200 5.51 5.83 7.83
CA ALA A 200 4.96 6.24 6.54
C ALA A 200 3.85 5.31 6.01
N LEU A 201 3.74 4.09 6.57
CA LEU A 201 2.76 3.10 6.13
C LEU A 201 1.35 3.37 6.67
N SER A 202 1.23 3.84 7.91
CA SER A 202 -0.06 3.91 8.60
C SER A 202 -0.56 5.35 8.69
N PRO A 203 -1.72 5.68 8.08
CA PRO A 203 -2.34 7.00 8.17
C PRO A 203 -2.77 7.35 9.61
N ALA A 204 -2.98 6.36 10.48
CA ALA A 204 -3.34 6.57 11.88
C ALA A 204 -2.22 7.25 12.69
N HIS A 205 -0.98 7.19 12.22
CA HIS A 205 0.15 7.95 12.78
C HIS A 205 0.34 9.33 12.11
N SER A 206 -0.39 9.61 11.01
CA SER A 206 -0.33 10.88 10.27
C SER A 206 -1.08 12.03 10.97
N THR A 207 -1.92 11.74 11.99
CA THR A 207 -2.47 12.78 12.90
C THR A 207 -1.41 13.44 13.79
N ARG A 208 -0.15 13.02 13.72
CA ARG A 208 1.00 13.85 14.13
C ARG A 208 1.69 14.41 12.89
N TRP A 209 1.06 15.38 12.25
CA TRP A 209 1.80 16.37 11.48
C TRP A 209 2.87 16.99 12.41
N PRO A 210 4.14 17.10 11.99
CA PRO A 210 5.15 17.70 12.82
C PRO A 210 4.81 19.18 13.04
N LEU A 211 4.80 19.61 14.30
CA LEU A 211 4.95 21.02 14.67
C LEU A 211 6.32 21.51 14.18
N CYS A 212 6.47 21.75 12.88
CA CYS A 212 7.61 22.46 12.30
C CYS A 212 7.08 23.38 11.21
N GLY A 213 6.94 24.66 11.55
CA GLY A 213 6.52 25.68 10.59
C GLY A 213 6.01 27.01 11.16
N ARG A 214 6.40 27.46 12.37
CA ARG A 214 6.36 28.91 12.65
C ARG A 214 7.61 29.56 12.05
N GLY A 215 7.67 29.58 10.71
CA GLY A 215 8.47 30.54 9.98
C GLY A 215 7.67 31.84 9.92
N GLY A 216 7.91 32.73 10.87
CA GLY A 216 7.32 34.06 10.87
C GLY A 216 7.87 34.90 9.73
N TRP A 217 7.07 35.10 8.69
CA TRP A 217 7.22 36.23 7.76
C TRP A 217 5.92 37.03 7.81
N ALA A 218 5.97 38.15 8.51
CA ALA A 218 5.09 39.29 8.29
C ALA A 218 5.89 40.54 8.59
N GLY A 219 6.45 41.15 7.53
CA GLY A 219 6.80 42.56 7.55
C GLY A 219 5.53 43.41 7.49
N GLY A 220 5.55 44.58 8.13
CA GLY A 220 4.44 45.53 8.11
C GLY A 220 4.62 46.69 9.08
N THR A 221 5.41 47.67 8.66
CA THR A 221 5.42 49.11 9.00
C THR A 221 4.47 49.70 10.07
N ARG A 222 5.09 50.41 11.04
CA ARG A 222 4.82 51.77 11.62
C ARG A 222 3.43 52.11 12.18
N PRO A 223 3.28 53.07 13.14
CA PRO A 223 4.02 54.34 13.32
C PRO A 223 5.31 54.27 14.12
#